data_AF-V9LHX5-F1
#
_entry.id   AF-V9LHX5-F1
#
_cell.length_a   1.000
_cell.length_b   1.000
_cell.length_c   1.000
_cell.angle_alpha   90.00
_cell.angle_beta   90.00
_cell.angle_gamma   90.00
#
_symmetry.space_group_name_H-M   'P 1'
#
loop_
_entity.id
_entity.type
_entity.pdbx_description
1 polymer ?
#
loop_
_entity_poly.entity_id
_entity_poly.type
_entity_poly.pdbx_seq_one_letter_code
_entity_poly.pdbx_strand_id
1 'polypeptide(L)'
;RQQGDYGIYIIEQTSKNTFNRAKLLNVGFVEALKDVPYDCFIFSDVDIIPLDDRNLYRCSSQPRHLASAMDKFNFRLPYEGYFGGIVAFTKEQYLKINGFSNSYWGWGTEDDDTYKRVVMSGMKVERPERIIGRTKMIKHERDKGNEVNTKNYDIYNRMKFTKHLDGYQSLKYRLLKVEKMHLYTKVTAD
;
A
#
# COMPACT_ATOMS: atom_id res chain seq x y z
N ARG A 1 15.86 18.03 1.42
CA ARG A 1 14.39 17.84 1.23
C ARG A 1 14.09 17.55 -0.24
N GLN A 2 13.10 16.70 -0.54
CA GLN A 2 12.99 15.90 -1.79
C GLN A 2 12.33 16.58 -3.02
N GLN A 3 11.89 17.85 -2.91
CA GLN A 3 11.34 18.64 -4.03
C GLN A 3 10.12 18.02 -4.77
N GLY A 4 9.27 17.27 -4.07
CA GLY A 4 8.01 16.76 -4.63
C GLY A 4 6.85 17.74 -4.42
N ASP A 5 5.93 17.79 -5.40
CA ASP A 5 4.57 18.28 -5.19
C ASP A 5 3.72 17.10 -4.68
N TYR A 6 3.15 17.21 -3.49
CA TYR A 6 2.53 16.08 -2.81
C TYR A 6 1.34 16.48 -1.95
N GLY A 7 0.38 15.56 -1.85
CA GLY A 7 -0.69 15.57 -0.87
C GLY A 7 -0.59 14.36 0.06
N ILE A 8 -0.98 14.53 1.32
CA ILE A 8 -1.07 13.42 2.29
C ILE A 8 -2.53 13.06 2.47
N TYR A 9 -2.88 11.80 2.25
CA TYR A 9 -4.23 11.27 2.38
C TYR A 9 -4.25 10.17 3.46
N ILE A 10 -5.02 10.39 4.52
CA ILE A 10 -5.27 9.40 5.56
C ILE A 10 -6.64 8.78 5.28
N ILE A 11 -6.65 7.49 4.94
CA ILE A 11 -7.87 6.75 4.64
C ILE A 11 -8.30 5.99 5.89
N GLU A 12 -9.37 6.45 6.51
CA GLU A 12 -9.93 5.91 7.73
C GLU A 12 -11.09 4.96 7.43
N GLN A 13 -10.97 3.72 7.89
CA GLN A 13 -12.07 2.77 7.91
C GLN A 13 -12.96 3.04 9.12
N THR A 14 -14.28 3.04 8.93
CA THR A 14 -15.17 3.15 10.09
C THR A 14 -15.10 1.94 11.02
N SER A 15 -15.09 2.24 12.33
CA SER A 15 -14.89 1.25 13.38
C SER A 15 -16.15 0.39 13.55
N LYS A 16 -16.13 -0.83 13.00
CA LYS A 16 -17.03 -1.97 13.32
C LYS A 16 -16.66 -3.26 12.57
N ASN A 17 -15.96 -3.16 11.44
CA ASN A 17 -15.57 -4.30 10.63
C ASN A 17 -14.07 -4.61 10.78
N THR A 18 -13.66 -5.84 10.46
CA THR A 18 -12.26 -6.23 10.32
C THR A 18 -11.54 -5.24 9.40
N PHE A 19 -10.32 -4.87 9.73
CA PHE A 19 -9.51 -3.93 8.95
C PHE A 19 -9.17 -4.51 7.57
N ASN A 20 -9.28 -3.70 6.52
CA ASN A 20 -8.89 -4.09 5.17
C ASN A 20 -7.97 -3.04 4.56
N ARG A 21 -6.67 -3.21 4.83
CA ARG A 21 -5.62 -2.31 4.37
C ARG A 21 -5.67 -2.10 2.86
N ALA A 22 -5.59 -3.18 2.08
CA ALA A 22 -5.52 -3.13 0.62
C ALA A 22 -6.72 -2.40 -0.01
N LYS A 23 -7.94 -2.64 0.50
CA LYS A 23 -9.15 -1.94 0.05
C LYS A 23 -9.10 -0.43 0.36
N LEU A 24 -8.61 -0.02 1.53
CA LEU A 24 -8.47 1.40 1.88
C LEU A 24 -7.42 2.09 0.99
N LEU A 25 -6.34 1.40 0.64
CA LEU A 25 -5.36 1.95 -0.29
C LEU A 25 -5.97 2.18 -1.70
N ASN A 26 -6.83 1.27 -2.18
CA ASN A 26 -7.62 1.49 -3.40
C ASN A 26 -8.54 2.73 -3.26
N VAL A 27 -9.22 2.91 -2.12
CA VAL A 27 -10.03 4.10 -1.86
C VAL A 27 -9.18 5.37 -1.93
N GLY A 28 -8.00 5.37 -1.31
CA GLY A 28 -7.07 6.50 -1.35
C GLY A 28 -6.63 6.86 -2.76
N PHE A 29 -6.33 5.87 -3.60
CA PHE A 29 -6.03 6.09 -5.02
C PHE A 29 -7.17 6.82 -5.74
N VAL A 30 -8.41 6.39 -5.52
CA VAL A 30 -9.59 6.96 -6.19
C VAL A 30 -9.91 8.36 -5.68
N GLU A 31 -9.87 8.59 -4.37
CA GLU A 31 -10.21 9.88 -3.77
C GLU A 31 -9.14 10.94 -4.04
N ALA A 32 -7.85 10.58 -4.00
CA ALA A 32 -6.78 11.51 -4.32
C ALA A 32 -6.87 12.03 -5.77
N LEU A 33 -7.27 11.17 -6.71
CA LEU A 33 -7.46 11.53 -8.12
C LEU A 33 -8.63 12.49 -8.38
N LYS A 34 -9.57 12.64 -7.43
CA LYS A 34 -10.65 13.63 -7.54
C LYS A 34 -10.19 15.04 -7.18
N ASP A 35 -9.15 15.16 -6.36
CA ASP A 35 -8.58 16.46 -5.96
C ASP A 35 -7.56 16.96 -7.01
N VAL A 36 -6.59 16.11 -7.37
CA VAL A 36 -5.45 16.47 -8.24
C VAL A 36 -5.17 15.31 -9.18
N PRO A 37 -4.78 15.56 -10.45
CA PRO A 37 -4.40 14.50 -11.39
C PRO A 37 -3.01 13.92 -11.06
N TYR A 38 -2.83 13.35 -9.86
CA TYR A 38 -1.58 12.71 -9.46
C TYR A 38 -1.17 11.60 -10.44
N ASP A 39 0.11 11.55 -10.74
CA ASP A 39 0.75 10.56 -11.62
C ASP A 39 1.54 9.50 -10.85
N CYS A 40 1.79 9.74 -9.56
CA CYS A 40 2.53 8.88 -8.65
C CYS A 40 1.81 8.71 -7.31
N PHE A 41 1.74 7.47 -6.83
CA PHE A 41 1.06 7.10 -5.59
C PHE A 41 2.03 6.33 -4.70
N ILE A 42 2.20 6.83 -3.46
CA ILE A 42 2.97 6.16 -2.42
C ILE A 42 1.99 5.65 -1.37
N PHE A 43 1.98 4.34 -1.18
CA PHE A 43 1.16 3.66 -0.18
C PHE A 43 2.07 3.33 1.00
N SER A 44 1.78 3.90 2.17
CA SER A 44 2.64 3.85 3.34
C SER A 44 1.85 3.41 4.56
N ASP A 45 2.38 2.43 5.29
CA ASP A 45 1.95 2.21 6.66
C ASP A 45 2.33 3.43 7.52
N VAL A 46 1.45 3.79 8.45
CA VAL A 46 1.59 5.01 9.27
C VAL A 46 2.71 4.92 10.30
N ASP A 47 3.13 3.70 10.62
CA ASP A 47 4.12 3.37 11.63
C ASP A 47 5.52 3.17 11.03
N ILE A 48 5.74 3.34 9.73
CA ILE A 48 7.05 3.13 9.10
C ILE A 48 7.67 4.47 8.67
N ILE A 49 8.83 4.80 9.25
CA ILE A 49 9.53 6.06 9.01
C ILE A 49 10.87 5.80 8.31
N PRO A 50 11.20 6.49 7.20
CA PRO A 50 12.49 6.37 6.54
C PRO A 50 13.60 7.02 7.39
N LEU A 51 14.76 6.36 7.44
CA LEU A 51 15.92 6.83 8.20
C LEU A 51 16.91 7.66 7.36
N ASP A 52 16.70 7.73 6.04
CA ASP A 52 17.58 8.40 5.10
C ASP A 52 16.73 9.15 4.04
N ASP A 53 16.95 10.46 3.90
CA ASP A 53 16.15 11.29 2.99
C ASP A 53 16.52 11.12 1.52
N ARG A 54 17.58 10.35 1.22
CA ARG A 54 17.91 9.86 -0.13
C ARG A 54 16.99 8.71 -0.56
N ASN A 55 16.19 8.14 0.34
CA ASN A 55 15.10 7.24 -0.03
C ASN A 55 13.93 8.07 -0.55
N LEU A 56 13.96 8.36 -1.85
CA LEU A 56 13.03 9.31 -2.46
C LEU A 56 11.62 8.74 -2.54
N TYR A 57 10.63 9.45 -1.99
CA TYR A 57 9.20 9.12 -2.05
C TYR A 57 8.63 9.56 -3.39
N ARG A 58 9.05 8.86 -4.45
CA ARG A 58 8.63 9.09 -5.83
C ARG A 58 8.58 7.77 -6.58
N CYS A 59 7.86 7.75 -7.69
CA CYS A 59 7.76 6.60 -8.56
C CYS A 59 8.98 6.51 -9.49
N SER A 60 9.15 5.36 -10.13
CA SER A 60 10.15 5.14 -11.18
C SER A 60 9.53 4.34 -12.33
N SER A 61 10.34 3.91 -13.30
CA SER A 61 9.91 3.06 -14.41
C SER A 61 9.39 1.69 -13.97
N GLN A 62 9.66 1.27 -12.74
CA GLN A 62 9.21 0.03 -12.13
C GLN A 62 8.52 0.31 -10.79
N PRO A 63 7.55 -0.52 -10.33
CA PRO A 63 7.01 -0.41 -8.99
C PRO A 63 8.11 -0.45 -7.92
N ARG A 64 8.07 0.49 -6.98
CA ARG A 64 9.15 0.65 -5.98
C ARG A 64 8.72 0.11 -4.63
N HIS A 65 9.64 -0.57 -3.94
CA HIS A 65 9.48 -0.98 -2.55
C HIS A 65 10.44 -0.17 -1.68
N LEU A 66 9.90 0.85 -1.02
CA LEU A 66 10.66 1.84 -0.25
C LEU A 66 10.99 1.35 1.18
N ALA A 67 10.23 0.38 1.71
CA ALA A 67 10.45 -0.24 3.02
C ALA A 67 11.24 -1.57 2.95
N SER A 68 12.25 -1.65 2.08
CA SER A 68 12.99 -2.90 1.83
C SER A 68 14.00 -3.31 2.90
N ALA A 69 14.32 -2.42 3.85
CA ALA A 69 15.22 -2.70 4.96
C ALA A 69 14.65 -2.11 6.26
N MET A 70 13.70 -2.81 6.88
CA MET A 70 13.11 -2.40 8.16
C MET A 70 13.92 -2.89 9.37
N ASP A 71 13.97 -2.08 10.43
CA ASP A 71 14.63 -2.40 11.70
C ASP A 71 14.08 -3.68 12.36
N LYS A 72 12.76 -3.89 12.32
CA LYS A 72 12.09 -5.11 12.80
C LYS A 72 12.64 -6.40 12.16
N PHE A 73 13.18 -6.31 10.95
CA PHE A 73 13.81 -7.42 10.23
C PHE A 73 15.33 -7.30 10.18
N ASN A 74 15.94 -6.61 11.15
CA ASN A 74 17.39 -6.35 11.22
C ASN A 74 17.96 -5.70 9.93
N PHE A 75 17.18 -4.82 9.31
CA PHE A 75 17.52 -4.16 8.03
C PHE A 75 17.83 -5.16 6.90
N ARG A 76 17.17 -6.32 6.91
CA ARG A 76 17.21 -7.33 5.85
C ARG A 76 15.83 -7.51 5.25
N LEU A 77 15.80 -7.80 3.96
CA LEU A 77 14.56 -8.19 3.28
C LEU A 77 14.13 -9.57 3.80
N PRO A 78 12.90 -9.76 4.30
CA PRO A 78 12.45 -11.04 4.86
C PRO A 78 12.52 -12.20 3.86
N TYR A 79 12.07 -11.96 2.62
CA TYR A 79 12.10 -12.88 1.50
C TYR A 79 11.94 -12.09 0.19
N GLU A 80 12.29 -12.70 -0.95
CA GLU A 80 12.36 -11.98 -2.25
C GLU A 80 11.03 -11.33 -2.65
N GLY A 81 9.92 -12.02 -2.42
CA GLY A 81 8.56 -11.56 -2.71
C GLY A 81 7.99 -10.53 -1.73
N TYR A 82 8.75 -10.14 -0.70
CA TYR A 82 8.25 -9.19 0.29
C TYR A 82 8.07 -7.78 -0.32
N PHE A 83 6.85 -7.28 -0.25
CA PHE A 83 6.43 -6.02 -0.89
C PHE A 83 5.43 -5.23 -0.01
N GLY A 84 5.65 -5.28 1.31
CA GLY A 84 4.82 -4.59 2.30
C GLY A 84 5.41 -3.29 2.81
N GLY A 85 4.72 -2.66 3.75
CA GLY A 85 5.18 -1.43 4.39
C GLY A 85 4.97 -0.19 3.54
N ILE A 86 5.93 0.14 2.68
CA ILE A 86 5.90 1.34 1.84
C ILE A 86 6.22 0.98 0.39
N VAL A 87 5.26 1.20 -0.50
CA VAL A 87 5.38 0.91 -1.94
C VAL A 87 4.92 2.09 -2.79
N ALA A 88 5.49 2.25 -3.98
CA ALA A 88 5.13 3.31 -4.90
C ALA A 88 4.82 2.78 -6.30
N PHE A 89 3.79 3.34 -6.90
CA PHE A 89 3.32 3.03 -8.24
C PHE A 89 3.02 4.30 -9.01
N THR A 90 3.45 4.37 -10.28
CA THR A 90 2.84 5.34 -11.19
C THR A 90 1.37 4.99 -11.38
N LYS A 91 0.56 5.97 -11.80
CA LYS A 91 -0.84 5.75 -12.16
C LYS A 91 -0.99 4.58 -13.15
N GLU A 92 -0.14 4.56 -14.18
CA GLU A 92 -0.16 3.51 -15.20
C GLU A 92 0.16 2.13 -14.61
N GLN A 93 1.22 2.02 -13.80
CA GLN A 93 1.60 0.75 -13.17
C GLN A 93 0.50 0.23 -12.25
N TYR A 94 -0.15 1.12 -11.50
CA TYR A 94 -1.24 0.77 -10.59
C TYR A 94 -2.47 0.26 -11.34
N LEU A 95 -2.86 0.96 -12.42
CA LEU A 95 -3.96 0.53 -13.29
C LEU A 95 -3.64 -0.81 -13.98
N LYS A 96 -2.39 -1.02 -14.41
CA LYS A 96 -1.93 -2.25 -15.07
C LYS A 96 -2.05 -3.50 -14.19
N ILE A 97 -1.97 -3.36 -12.87
CA ILE A 97 -2.17 -4.47 -11.92
C ILE A 97 -3.62 -4.61 -11.42
N ASN A 98 -4.53 -3.75 -11.91
CA ASN A 98 -5.88 -3.59 -11.38
C ASN A 98 -5.88 -3.22 -9.88
N GLY A 99 -4.98 -2.35 -9.45
CA GLY A 99 -4.81 -1.97 -8.04
C GLY A 99 -4.57 -3.15 -7.10
N PHE A 100 -4.87 -2.94 -5.81
CA PHE A 100 -4.79 -3.98 -4.78
C PHE A 100 -6.06 -4.83 -4.74
N SER A 101 -5.99 -6.03 -4.17
CA SER A 101 -7.19 -6.85 -3.91
C SER A 101 -8.07 -6.22 -2.82
N ASN A 102 -9.39 -6.28 -2.97
CA ASN A 102 -10.33 -5.83 -1.94
C ASN A 102 -10.72 -6.94 -0.96
N SER A 103 -10.19 -8.15 -1.13
CA SER A 103 -10.72 -9.36 -0.45
C SER A 103 -9.96 -9.73 0.83
N TYR A 104 -8.82 -9.09 1.12
CA TYR A 104 -8.01 -9.38 2.30
C TYR A 104 -8.53 -8.63 3.53
N TRP A 105 -9.25 -9.35 4.39
CA TRP A 105 -9.75 -8.83 5.66
C TRP A 105 -8.88 -9.34 6.80
N GLY A 106 -8.40 -8.45 7.65
CA GLY A 106 -7.45 -8.75 8.72
C GLY A 106 -6.02 -8.79 8.18
N TRP A 107 -5.09 -9.26 9.02
CA TRP A 107 -3.68 -9.25 8.68
C TRP A 107 -3.29 -10.44 7.81
N GLY A 108 -2.52 -10.16 6.75
CA GLY A 108 -1.69 -11.12 6.04
C GLY A 108 -2.04 -11.32 4.56
N THR A 109 -0.99 -11.56 3.77
CA THR A 109 -0.99 -12.04 2.37
C THR A 109 -1.40 -11.03 1.29
N GLU A 110 -1.91 -9.84 1.64
CA GLU A 110 -2.31 -8.82 0.66
C GLU A 110 -1.10 -8.21 -0.06
N ASP A 111 0.03 -8.05 0.64
CA ASP A 111 1.29 -7.57 0.07
C ASP A 111 1.91 -8.60 -0.89
N ASP A 112 1.80 -9.89 -0.56
CA ASP A 112 2.29 -10.98 -1.41
C ASP A 112 1.45 -11.12 -2.70
N ASP A 113 0.13 -10.94 -2.59
CA ASP A 113 -0.79 -10.86 -3.73
C ASP A 113 -0.37 -9.72 -4.67
N THR A 114 -0.14 -8.54 -4.10
CA THR A 114 0.33 -7.36 -4.82
C THR A 114 1.64 -7.62 -5.55
N TYR A 115 2.63 -8.20 -4.88
CA TYR A 115 3.89 -8.59 -5.50
C TYR A 115 3.66 -9.51 -6.71
N LYS A 116 2.81 -10.52 -6.56
CA LYS A 116 2.48 -11.43 -7.67
C LYS A 116 1.78 -10.72 -8.82
N ARG A 117 0.86 -9.79 -8.56
CA ARG A 117 0.22 -9.00 -9.63
C ARG A 117 1.26 -8.19 -10.42
N VAL A 118 2.22 -7.58 -9.74
CA VAL A 118 3.33 -6.84 -10.37
C VAL A 118 4.11 -7.74 -11.32
N VAL A 119 4.58 -8.88 -10.83
CA VAL A 119 5.36 -9.83 -11.63
C VAL A 119 4.55 -10.40 -12.79
N MET A 120 3.29 -10.77 -12.56
CA MET A 120 2.39 -11.27 -13.62
C MET A 120 2.05 -10.22 -14.69
N SER A 121 2.16 -8.93 -14.37
CA SER A 121 2.01 -7.83 -15.33
C SER A 121 3.32 -7.48 -16.05
N GLY A 122 4.35 -8.32 -15.93
CA GLY A 122 5.64 -8.18 -16.61
C GLY A 122 6.54 -7.08 -16.03
N MET A 123 6.23 -6.59 -14.83
CA MET A 123 7.01 -5.58 -14.12
C MET A 123 7.92 -6.24 -13.08
N LYS A 124 8.96 -5.53 -12.67
CA LYS A 124 9.90 -5.95 -11.62
C LYS A 124 9.79 -4.99 -10.45
N VAL A 125 10.11 -5.44 -9.24
CA VAL A 125 10.18 -4.56 -8.09
C VAL A 125 11.55 -3.90 -8.03
N GLU A 126 11.57 -2.57 -8.00
CA GLU A 126 12.76 -1.77 -7.73
C GLU A 126 12.88 -1.50 -6.23
N ARG A 127 14.09 -1.58 -5.69
CA ARG A 127 14.40 -1.29 -4.29
C ARG A 127 15.58 -0.32 -4.21
N PRO A 128 15.58 0.63 -3.25
CA PRO A 128 16.75 1.45 -2.98
C PRO A 128 17.91 0.58 -2.47
N GLU A 129 19.13 1.12 -2.54
CA GLU A 129 20.26 0.49 -1.85
C GLU A 129 19.95 0.27 -0.37
N ARG A 130 20.40 -0.85 0.19
CA ARG A 130 20.02 -1.26 1.56
C ARG A 130 20.33 -0.24 2.64
N ILE A 131 21.37 0.58 2.48
CA ILE A 131 21.74 1.63 3.43
C ILE A 131 20.73 2.79 3.36
N ILE A 132 20.31 3.15 2.15
CA ILE A 132 19.35 4.22 1.88
C ILE A 132 17.93 3.76 2.24
N GLY A 133 17.56 2.52 1.91
CA GLY A 133 16.23 1.94 2.16
C GLY A 133 15.91 1.62 3.62
N ARG A 134 16.73 2.07 4.58
CA ARG A 134 16.52 1.79 5.99
C ARG A 134 15.29 2.53 6.51
N THR A 135 14.45 1.79 7.21
CA THR A 135 13.21 2.29 7.81
C THR A 135 13.08 1.79 9.24
N LYS A 136 12.36 2.55 10.06
CA LYS A 136 12.07 2.22 11.46
C LYS A 136 10.57 2.06 11.65
N MET A 137 10.15 0.94 12.22
CA MET A 137 8.77 0.69 12.61
C MET A 137 8.52 1.26 14.02
N ILE A 138 7.51 2.12 14.17
CA ILE A 138 6.99 2.57 15.46
C ILE A 138 6.37 1.34 16.13
N LYS A 139 6.83 1.01 17.35
CA LYS A 139 6.38 -0.19 18.04
C LYS A 139 4.95 -0.01 18.53
N HIS A 140 4.09 -0.97 18.23
CA HIS A 140 2.73 -1.08 18.75
C HIS A 140 2.33 -2.55 18.93
N GLU A 141 1.33 -2.80 19.78
CA GLU A 141 0.66 -4.11 19.84
C GLU A 141 -0.27 -4.26 18.63
N ARG A 142 -0.68 -5.49 18.32
CA ARG A 142 -1.57 -5.72 17.18
C ARG A 142 -2.91 -5.03 17.42
N ASP A 143 -3.33 -4.22 16.46
CA ASP A 143 -4.57 -3.46 16.57
C ASP A 143 -5.80 -4.37 16.49
N LYS A 144 -6.81 -4.05 17.29
CA LYS A 144 -8.10 -4.74 17.28
C LYS A 144 -8.74 -4.64 15.90
N GLY A 145 -9.20 -5.77 15.36
CA GLY A 145 -9.75 -5.85 14.01
C GLY A 145 -8.71 -6.13 12.91
N ASN A 146 -7.42 -6.18 13.25
CA ASN A 146 -6.33 -6.56 12.34
C ASN A 146 -5.66 -7.87 12.77
N GLU A 147 -6.45 -8.81 13.30
CA GLU A 147 -5.98 -10.13 13.68
C GLU A 147 -5.52 -10.95 12.46
N VAL A 148 -4.67 -11.95 12.67
CA VAL A 148 -4.22 -12.85 11.60
C VAL A 148 -5.43 -13.58 11.01
N ASN A 149 -5.63 -13.47 9.71
CA ASN A 149 -6.69 -14.19 9.02
C ASN A 149 -6.10 -15.28 8.13
N THR A 150 -6.09 -16.52 8.61
CA THR A 150 -5.53 -17.67 7.87
C THR A 150 -6.28 -17.97 6.57
N LYS A 151 -7.54 -17.54 6.44
CA LYS A 151 -8.34 -17.70 5.20
C LYS A 151 -7.82 -16.84 4.06
N ASN A 152 -6.99 -15.82 4.33
CA ASN A 152 -6.36 -15.02 3.29
C ASN A 152 -5.46 -15.87 2.37
N TYR A 153 -4.95 -17.00 2.87
CA TYR A 153 -4.17 -17.92 2.04
C TYR A 153 -5.02 -18.57 0.92
N ASP A 154 -6.32 -18.80 1.15
CA ASP A 154 -7.21 -19.34 0.12
C ASP A 154 -7.46 -18.33 -1.02
N ILE A 155 -7.60 -17.05 -0.66
CA ILE A 155 -7.72 -15.94 -1.60
C ILE A 155 -6.46 -15.87 -2.46
N TYR A 156 -5.30 -15.88 -1.80
CA TYR A 156 -3.99 -15.85 -2.46
C TYR A 156 -3.76 -17.04 -3.37
N ASN A 157 -4.16 -18.26 -3.00
CA ASN A 157 -3.97 -19.41 -3.88
C ASN A 157 -4.80 -19.31 -5.18
N ARG A 158 -5.92 -18.59 -5.14
CA ARG A 158 -6.81 -18.39 -6.29
C ARG A 158 -6.55 -17.08 -7.05
N MET A 159 -5.70 -16.20 -6.53
CA MET A 159 -5.46 -14.84 -7.07
C MET A 159 -5.13 -14.81 -8.56
N LYS A 160 -4.38 -15.79 -9.07
CA LYS A 160 -4.01 -15.84 -10.50
C LYS A 160 -5.23 -15.90 -11.42
N PHE A 161 -6.33 -16.46 -10.91
CA PHE A 161 -7.60 -16.56 -11.61
C PHE A 161 -8.55 -15.43 -11.25
N THR A 162 -8.44 -14.80 -10.07
CA THR A 162 -9.41 -13.79 -9.60
C THR A 162 -8.93 -12.36 -9.72
N LYS A 163 -7.64 -12.08 -9.99
CA LYS A 163 -7.07 -10.72 -10.02
C LYS A 163 -7.76 -9.74 -10.98
N HIS A 164 -8.36 -10.24 -12.05
CA HIS A 164 -9.10 -9.42 -13.02
C HIS A 164 -10.53 -9.09 -12.55
N LEU A 165 -11.06 -9.84 -11.59
CA LEU A 165 -12.38 -9.64 -10.98
C LEU A 165 -12.30 -8.87 -9.65
N ASP A 166 -11.16 -8.97 -8.96
CA ASP A 166 -10.92 -8.33 -7.67
C ASP A 166 -9.78 -7.32 -7.75
N GLY A 167 -10.11 -6.04 -7.66
CA GLY A 167 -9.13 -4.97 -7.76
C GLY A 167 -9.75 -3.58 -7.66
N TYR A 168 -9.00 -2.55 -8.02
CA TYR A 168 -9.49 -1.17 -8.13
C TYR A 168 -10.79 -1.08 -8.95
N GLN A 169 -10.90 -1.80 -10.07
CA GLN A 169 -12.09 -1.74 -10.93
C GLN A 169 -13.36 -2.30 -10.27
N SER A 170 -13.24 -3.21 -9.30
CA SER A 170 -14.37 -3.77 -8.56
C SER A 170 -14.52 -3.18 -7.16
N LEU A 171 -13.78 -2.12 -6.85
CA LEU A 171 -13.83 -1.42 -5.58
C LEU A 171 -15.26 -0.92 -5.30
N LYS A 172 -15.80 -1.32 -4.15
CA LYS A 172 -17.08 -0.84 -3.61
C LYS A 172 -16.87 -0.30 -2.21
N TYR A 173 -17.25 0.95 -2.00
CA TYR A 173 -17.21 1.64 -0.72
C TYR A 173 -18.25 2.76 -0.72
N ARG A 174 -18.63 3.19 0.48
CA ARG A 174 -19.41 4.39 0.72
C ARG A 174 -18.50 5.45 1.32
N LEU A 175 -18.36 6.57 0.61
CA LEU A 175 -17.70 7.75 1.14
C LEU A 175 -18.60 8.38 2.21
N LEU A 176 -18.06 8.60 3.40
CA LEU A 176 -18.79 9.21 4.51
C LEU A 176 -18.38 10.65 4.74
N LYS A 177 -17.07 10.93 4.68
CA LYS A 177 -16.55 12.27 4.96
C LYS A 177 -15.19 12.50 4.31
N VAL A 178 -14.96 13.73 3.87
CA VAL A 178 -13.64 14.23 3.46
C VAL A 178 -13.36 15.52 4.24
N GLU A 179 -12.22 15.58 4.91
CA GLU A 179 -11.82 16.72 5.74
C GLU A 179 -10.42 17.19 5.35
N LYS A 180 -10.30 18.43 4.84
CA LYS A 180 -9.01 19.03 4.51
C LYS A 180 -8.43 19.67 5.77
N MET A 181 -7.42 19.02 6.34
CA MET A 181 -6.67 19.53 7.50
C MET A 181 -5.43 20.29 7.04
N HIS A 182 -4.76 20.98 7.97
CA HIS A 182 -3.56 21.75 7.63
C HIS A 182 -2.41 20.90 7.07
N LEU A 183 -2.25 19.66 7.54
CA LEU A 183 -1.12 18.78 7.19
C LEU A 183 -1.50 17.58 6.33
N TYR A 184 -2.79 17.25 6.23
CA TYR A 184 -3.29 16.07 5.52
C TYR A 184 -4.77 16.23 5.17
N THR A 185 -5.24 15.42 4.24
CA THR A 185 -6.67 15.23 3.97
C THR A 185 -7.11 13.91 4.58
N LYS A 186 -8.14 13.95 5.42
CA LYS A 186 -8.76 12.75 6.00
C LYS A 186 -9.93 12.31 5.15
N VAL A 187 -9.97 11.04 4.77
CA VAL A 187 -11.06 10.41 4.03
C VAL A 187 -11.62 9.29 4.88
N THR A 188 -12.88 9.37 5.29
CA THR A 188 -13.54 8.32 6.06
C THR A 188 -14.49 7.53 5.15
N ALA A 189 -14.33 6.21 5.12
CA ALA A 189 -15.06 5.30 4.23
C ALA A 189 -15.53 4.00 4.92
N ASP A 190 -16.53 3.35 4.31
CA ASP A 190 -17.13 2.07 4.71
C ASP A 190 -17.22 1.11 3.50
#